data_AF-A0A536H5L3-F1
#
_entry.id   AF-A0A536H5L3-F1
#
_cell.length_a   1.000
_cell.length_b   1.000
_cell.length_c   1.000
_cell.angle_alpha   90.00
_cell.angle_beta   90.00
_cell.angle_gamma   90.00
#
_symmetry.space_group_name_H-M   'P 1'
#
loop_
_entity.id
_entity.type
_entity.pdbx_description
1 polymer ?
#
loop_
_entity_poly.entity_id
_entity_poly.type
_entity_poly.pdbx_seq_one_letter_code
_entity_poly.pdbx_strand_id
1 'polypeptide(L)'
;MTARVSIGVATAAVLLAACGSSPTSTGGSPSPSATVTPTTAANTLIVIADYRQSSPETTPIVLHLVRPDGTEATRLTLNAGAITTTASGSRIFVVERGGALKALHRDGSVEELGNLASTTPTPIVASPDGNSWLWGTLDTNGKGTVYAGTKGASPRVVDQSTETARAVRPYSWTQRGPAIEHGAVGIGGYILFYTATGPIDLVDPASASITSLNGTTDCSFSDLATNGMNACFPHGKGHTLSLMAAGGQVTSVALPADRFAVEGAAYFSPNGDQVIVGGATGAGAGNERFATDLVKTSDGSITPLSLDNVRPANGEWAWMPDGSLIVYRPQVAAAGPGVWLVGPSGTVTKLAAAGEPIGVLTG
;
A
#
# COMPACT_ATOMS: atom_id res chain seq x y z
N MET A 1 -15.55 -31.21 -66.54
CA MET A 1 -16.74 -31.73 -65.82
C MET A 1 -17.16 -30.65 -64.83
N THR A 2 -18.13 -29.79 -65.17
CA THR A 2 -19.56 -29.93 -64.79
C THR A 2 -19.73 -29.93 -63.27
N ALA A 3 -19.77 -28.80 -62.56
CA ALA A 3 -20.75 -27.68 -62.56
C ALA A 3 -22.03 -27.96 -61.75
N ARG A 4 -22.40 -27.01 -60.86
CA ARG A 4 -23.76 -26.48 -60.55
C ARG A 4 -23.68 -25.45 -59.39
N VAL A 5 -24.09 -24.17 -59.59
CA VAL A 5 -25.46 -23.58 -59.37
C VAL A 5 -25.67 -23.16 -57.89
N SER A 6 -26.18 -21.98 -57.49
CA SER A 6 -26.67 -20.75 -58.17
C SER A 6 -26.69 -19.55 -57.17
N ILE A 7 -26.37 -18.30 -57.53
CA ILE A 7 -27.22 -17.17 -58.05
C ILE A 7 -28.24 -16.55 -57.05
N GLY A 8 -28.16 -15.22 -56.90
CA GLY A 8 -29.13 -14.33 -56.20
C GLY A 8 -28.52 -12.94 -55.87
N VAL A 9 -28.17 -12.09 -56.84
CA VAL A 9 -29.00 -10.97 -57.39
C VAL A 9 -29.18 -9.83 -56.36
N ALA A 10 -28.35 -8.77 -56.40
CA ALA A 10 -28.60 -7.42 -56.98
C ALA A 10 -29.51 -6.52 -56.09
N THR A 11 -29.55 -5.18 -56.08
CA THR A 11 -28.97 -4.05 -56.85
C THR A 11 -29.04 -2.81 -55.89
N ALA A 12 -28.47 -1.61 -56.07
CA ALA A 12 -27.78 -0.95 -57.18
C ALA A 12 -26.73 0.10 -56.68
N ALA A 13 -26.37 1.04 -57.56
CA ALA A 13 -25.42 2.14 -57.41
C ALA A 13 -26.10 3.52 -57.19
N VAL A 14 -25.30 4.55 -56.89
CA VAL A 14 -25.10 5.76 -57.74
C VAL A 14 -23.92 6.58 -57.19
N LEU A 15 -23.06 7.09 -58.09
CA LEU A 15 -21.98 8.03 -57.76
C LEU A 15 -22.51 9.47 -57.70
N LEU A 16 -21.81 10.35 -57.00
CA LEU A 16 -21.49 11.69 -57.53
C LEU A 16 -20.29 12.29 -56.79
N ALA A 17 -19.30 12.74 -57.56
CA ALA A 17 -18.17 13.53 -57.07
C ALA A 17 -18.43 15.01 -57.33
N ALA A 18 -18.04 15.88 -56.40
CA ALA A 18 -17.91 17.32 -56.64
C ALA A 18 -16.80 17.89 -55.75
N CYS A 19 -15.86 18.63 -56.35
CA CYS A 19 -14.83 19.39 -55.65
C CYS A 19 -15.37 20.76 -55.22
N GLY A 20 -14.93 21.30 -54.09
CA GLY A 20 -15.27 22.68 -53.73
C GLY A 20 -14.87 23.16 -52.33
N SER A 21 -13.71 23.84 -52.25
CA SER A 21 -13.40 25.03 -51.45
C SER A 21 -14.05 25.25 -50.06
N SER A 22 -13.20 25.32 -49.02
CA SER A 22 -13.40 26.08 -47.77
C SER A 22 -13.63 27.59 -48.06
N PRO A 23 -14.14 28.45 -47.11
CA PRO A 23 -14.18 28.26 -45.65
C PRO A 23 -15.45 28.75 -44.90
N THR A 24 -15.35 28.82 -43.56
CA THR A 24 -16.13 29.61 -42.57
C THR A 24 -17.30 28.95 -41.80
N SER A 25 -16.94 28.40 -40.63
CA SER A 25 -17.59 28.56 -39.31
C SER A 25 -18.89 27.83 -38.89
N THR A 26 -18.86 27.45 -37.59
CA THR A 26 -19.95 27.04 -36.67
C THR A 26 -20.54 25.62 -36.80
N GLY A 27 -20.46 24.86 -35.71
CA GLY A 27 -21.31 23.69 -35.46
C GLY A 27 -20.61 22.41 -35.00
N GLY A 28 -20.58 22.15 -33.69
CA GLY A 28 -20.56 20.79 -33.12
C GLY A 28 -19.36 19.87 -33.44
N SER A 29 -18.28 19.98 -32.64
CA SER A 29 -17.36 18.85 -32.48
C SER A 29 -18.01 17.80 -31.56
N PRO A 30 -18.16 16.53 -31.96
CA PRO A 30 -18.64 15.50 -31.05
C PRO A 30 -17.55 15.22 -30.01
N SER A 31 -17.80 15.63 -28.77
CA SER A 31 -16.95 15.27 -27.65
C SER A 31 -17.00 13.75 -27.46
N PRO A 32 -15.87 13.02 -27.48
CA PRO A 32 -15.86 11.63 -27.06
C PRO A 32 -16.04 11.60 -25.53
N SER A 33 -17.30 11.57 -25.09
CA SER A 33 -17.64 11.23 -23.71
C SER A 33 -17.19 9.79 -23.45
N ALA A 34 -15.96 9.64 -22.97
CA ALA A 34 -15.49 8.41 -22.37
C ALA A 34 -16.31 8.17 -21.10
N THR A 35 -17.35 7.36 -21.21
CA THR A 35 -18.18 6.93 -20.07
C THR A 35 -17.37 5.98 -19.20
N VAL A 36 -16.52 6.54 -18.34
CA VAL A 36 -15.91 5.79 -17.24
C VAL A 36 -17.05 5.21 -16.41
N THR A 37 -17.12 3.87 -16.36
CA THR A 37 -18.17 3.16 -15.61
C THR A 37 -17.59 2.77 -14.26
N PRO A 38 -17.94 3.45 -13.14
CA PRO A 38 -17.37 3.17 -11.83
C PRO A 38 -18.03 1.92 -11.23
N THR A 39 -17.53 0.74 -11.58
CA THR A 39 -18.13 -0.55 -11.16
C THR A 39 -17.45 -1.17 -9.92
N THR A 40 -16.27 -0.70 -9.52
CA THR A 40 -15.47 -1.32 -8.44
C THR A 40 -15.73 -0.75 -7.04
N ALA A 41 -16.08 0.52 -6.91
CA ALA A 41 -16.15 1.20 -5.60
C ALA A 41 -17.23 0.66 -4.64
N ALA A 42 -18.29 0.02 -5.16
CA ALA A 42 -19.42 -0.43 -4.34
C ALA A 42 -19.10 -1.61 -3.40
N ASN A 43 -18.09 -2.40 -3.72
CA ASN A 43 -17.67 -3.57 -2.94
C ASN A 43 -16.35 -3.37 -2.17
N THR A 44 -15.69 -2.22 -2.33
CA THR A 44 -14.44 -1.92 -1.63
C THR A 44 -14.72 -1.52 -0.18
N LEU A 45 -14.01 -2.12 0.77
CA LEU A 45 -14.11 -1.79 2.21
C LEU A 45 -12.72 -1.50 2.78
N ILE A 46 -12.57 -0.32 3.39
CA ILE A 46 -11.38 0.09 4.12
C ILE A 46 -11.47 -0.51 5.52
N VAL A 47 -10.43 -1.23 5.95
CA VAL A 47 -10.39 -1.91 7.25
C VAL A 47 -9.60 -1.08 8.24
N ILE A 48 -10.24 -0.70 9.35
CA ILE A 48 -9.66 0.13 10.40
C ILE A 48 -9.70 -0.62 11.73
N ALA A 49 -8.56 -0.78 12.39
CA ALA A 49 -8.43 -1.43 13.69
C ALA A 49 -8.46 -0.39 14.84
N ASP A 50 -9.44 -0.51 15.74
CA ASP A 50 -9.51 0.23 17.02
C ASP A 50 -8.66 -0.49 18.08
N TYR A 51 -7.39 -0.09 18.18
CA TYR A 51 -6.48 -0.53 19.25
C TYR A 51 -6.76 0.25 20.54
N ARG A 52 -7.70 -0.24 21.34
CA ARG A 52 -7.95 0.30 22.68
C ARG A 52 -6.73 0.11 23.58
N GLN A 53 -6.05 1.22 23.88
CA GLN A 53 -4.70 1.26 24.45
C GLN A 53 -4.52 0.63 25.84
N SER A 54 -5.57 0.19 26.52
CA SER A 54 -5.51 -0.26 27.91
C SER A 54 -4.70 -1.54 28.12
N SER A 55 -4.79 -2.52 27.21
CA SER A 55 -4.00 -3.77 27.21
C SER A 55 -4.36 -4.64 25.99
N PRO A 56 -3.49 -4.84 24.98
CA PRO A 56 -3.82 -5.65 23.80
C PRO A 56 -4.03 -7.14 24.14
N GLU A 57 -3.46 -7.64 25.24
CA GLU A 57 -3.61 -9.04 25.68
C GLU A 57 -4.98 -9.38 26.27
N THR A 58 -5.73 -8.36 26.74
CA THR A 58 -6.98 -8.51 27.49
C THR A 58 -8.14 -7.70 26.90
N THR A 59 -7.85 -6.73 26.02
CA THR A 59 -8.87 -5.90 25.35
C THR A 59 -9.06 -6.39 23.91
N PRO A 60 -10.29 -6.80 23.52
CA PRO A 60 -10.63 -7.10 22.12
C PRO A 60 -10.32 -5.93 21.19
N ILE A 61 -9.73 -6.24 20.02
CA ILE A 61 -9.60 -5.28 18.91
C ILE A 61 -10.93 -5.27 18.16
N VAL A 62 -11.46 -4.08 17.88
CA VAL A 62 -12.64 -3.90 17.01
C VAL A 62 -12.16 -3.49 15.62
N LEU A 63 -12.66 -4.18 14.59
CA LEU A 63 -12.40 -3.87 13.20
C LEU A 63 -13.63 -3.20 12.60
N HIS A 64 -13.44 -1.98 12.12
CA HIS A 64 -14.42 -1.21 11.40
C HIS A 64 -14.20 -1.43 9.90
N LEU A 65 -15.20 -1.96 9.20
CA LEU A 65 -15.17 -2.12 7.75
C LEU A 65 -16.02 -0.98 7.15
N VAL A 66 -15.36 0.01 6.56
CA VAL A 66 -15.96 1.28 6.15
C VAL A 66 -15.89 1.44 4.64
N ARG A 67 -16.97 1.91 4.01
CA ARG A 67 -17.00 2.23 2.58
C ARG A 67 -16.25 3.55 2.29
N PRO A 68 -15.81 3.80 1.04
CA PRO A 68 -15.18 5.07 0.65
C PRO A 68 -16.01 6.33 0.94
N ASP A 69 -17.34 6.21 1.06
CA ASP A 69 -18.26 7.30 1.41
C ASP A 69 -18.32 7.60 2.93
N GLY A 70 -17.56 6.86 3.75
CA GLY A 70 -17.55 6.98 5.22
C GLY A 70 -18.66 6.21 5.92
N THR A 71 -19.53 5.50 5.21
CA THR A 71 -20.54 4.63 5.83
C THR A 71 -19.91 3.33 6.33
N GLU A 72 -20.14 3.01 7.60
CA GLU A 72 -19.74 1.74 8.16
C GLU A 72 -20.61 0.61 7.57
N ALA A 73 -19.97 -0.41 6.99
CA ALA A 73 -20.65 -1.57 6.42
C ALA A 73 -20.89 -2.65 7.48
N THR A 74 -19.90 -2.90 8.34
CA THR A 74 -20.00 -3.84 9.47
C THR A 74 -18.89 -3.58 10.49
N ARG A 75 -18.99 -4.24 11.65
CA ARG A 75 -17.91 -4.37 12.64
C ARG A 75 -17.62 -5.83 12.93
N LEU A 76 -16.35 -6.17 13.03
CA LEU A 76 -15.88 -7.46 13.54
C LEU A 76 -15.15 -7.22 14.86
N THR A 77 -15.16 -8.20 15.76
CA THR A 77 -14.45 -8.13 17.05
C THR A 77 -13.53 -9.33 17.16
N LEU A 78 -12.27 -9.10 17.49
CA LEU A 78 -11.27 -10.15 17.64
C LEU A 78 -11.17 -10.62 19.08
N ASN A 79 -10.76 -11.88 19.24
CA ASN A 79 -10.44 -12.45 20.55
C ASN A 79 -9.31 -11.64 21.22
N ALA A 80 -9.40 -11.44 22.55
CA ALA A 80 -8.37 -10.73 23.29
C ALA A 80 -7.00 -11.43 23.19
N GLY A 81 -5.95 -10.67 22.89
CA GLY A 81 -4.61 -11.20 22.60
C GLY A 81 -4.44 -11.81 21.21
N ALA A 82 -5.40 -11.68 20.29
CA ALA A 82 -5.15 -11.79 18.86
C ALA A 82 -4.57 -10.47 18.32
N ILE A 83 -3.76 -10.54 17.26
CA ILE A 83 -3.19 -9.37 16.59
C ILE A 83 -3.63 -9.32 15.13
N THR A 84 -4.09 -8.14 14.68
CA THR A 84 -4.20 -7.81 13.25
C THR A 84 -2.86 -7.39 12.69
N THR A 85 -2.68 -7.64 11.39
CA THR A 85 -1.48 -7.19 10.67
C THR A 85 -1.85 -6.44 9.40
N THR A 86 -2.60 -7.06 8.50
CA THR A 86 -3.02 -6.43 7.24
C THR A 86 -4.36 -6.97 6.74
N ALA A 87 -5.04 -6.21 5.88
CA ALA A 87 -6.17 -6.67 5.09
C ALA A 87 -5.88 -6.53 3.59
N SER A 88 -6.07 -7.61 2.83
CA SER A 88 -5.80 -7.65 1.39
C SER A 88 -6.61 -8.73 0.68
N GLY A 89 -6.92 -8.52 -0.60
CA GLY A 89 -7.89 -9.33 -1.34
C GLY A 89 -9.22 -9.40 -0.59
N SER A 90 -9.70 -10.61 -0.31
CA SER A 90 -10.92 -10.84 0.49
C SER A 90 -10.66 -11.11 1.98
N ARG A 91 -9.42 -10.93 2.48
CA ARG A 91 -8.96 -11.42 3.79
C ARG A 91 -8.47 -10.31 4.72
N ILE A 92 -8.80 -10.45 6.00
CA ILE A 92 -8.14 -9.74 7.11
C ILE A 92 -7.26 -10.74 7.85
N PHE A 93 -5.94 -10.57 7.80
CA PHE A 93 -4.97 -11.49 8.40
C PHE A 93 -4.84 -11.25 9.91
N VAL A 94 -5.18 -12.28 10.68
CA VAL A 94 -5.16 -12.28 12.14
C VAL A 94 -4.34 -13.44 12.67
N VAL A 95 -3.47 -13.15 13.63
CA VAL A 95 -2.72 -14.17 14.37
C VAL A 95 -3.32 -14.27 15.77
N GLU A 96 -3.85 -15.44 16.12
CA GLU A 96 -4.32 -15.71 17.48
C GLU A 96 -3.16 -16.06 18.42
N ARG A 97 -3.40 -15.91 19.75
CA ARG A 97 -2.48 -16.37 20.80
C ARG A 97 -2.10 -17.85 20.55
N GLY A 98 -0.81 -18.13 20.43
CA GLY A 98 -0.29 -19.46 20.03
C GLY A 98 0.14 -19.57 18.56
N GLY A 99 0.05 -18.49 17.79
CA GLY A 99 0.61 -18.43 16.43
C GLY A 99 -0.28 -19.02 15.34
N ALA A 100 -1.56 -19.31 15.61
CA ALA A 100 -2.50 -19.73 14.58
C ALA A 100 -2.82 -18.53 13.66
N LEU A 101 -2.57 -18.69 12.36
CA LEU A 101 -2.91 -17.69 11.35
C LEU A 101 -4.29 -17.99 10.77
N LYS A 102 -5.14 -16.98 10.78
CA LYS A 102 -6.49 -17.02 10.21
C LYS A 102 -6.73 -15.84 9.31
N ALA A 103 -7.67 -15.98 8.38
CA ALA A 103 -8.29 -14.86 7.72
C ALA A 103 -9.73 -14.71 8.21
N LEU A 104 -10.12 -13.49 8.60
CA LEU A 104 -11.52 -13.12 8.69
C LEU A 104 -11.98 -12.49 7.37
N HIS A 105 -13.20 -12.82 6.97
CA HIS A 105 -13.86 -12.25 5.80
C HIS A 105 -14.88 -11.18 6.20
N ARG A 106 -15.35 -10.40 5.22
CA ARG A 106 -16.28 -9.27 5.43
C ARG A 106 -17.63 -9.65 6.06
N ASP A 107 -18.02 -10.92 6.00
CA ASP A 107 -19.24 -11.49 6.57
C ASP A 107 -19.05 -12.07 7.99
N GLY A 108 -17.83 -12.01 8.52
CA GLY A 108 -17.45 -12.60 9.80
C GLY A 108 -17.11 -14.10 9.75
N SER A 109 -17.13 -14.73 8.57
CA SER A 109 -16.60 -16.09 8.40
C SER A 109 -15.08 -16.12 8.57
N VAL A 110 -14.56 -17.29 8.94
CA VAL A 110 -13.14 -17.49 9.30
C VAL A 110 -12.55 -18.63 8.46
N GLU A 111 -11.43 -18.35 7.80
CA GLU A 111 -10.60 -19.31 7.05
C GLU A 111 -9.32 -19.59 7.86
N GLU A 112 -9.09 -20.85 8.20
CA GLU A 112 -7.84 -21.29 8.85
C GLU A 112 -6.71 -21.34 7.80
N LEU A 113 -5.63 -20.59 8.01
CA LEU A 113 -4.49 -20.51 7.08
C LEU A 113 -3.25 -21.29 7.55
N GLY A 114 -3.24 -21.74 8.80
CA GLY A 114 -2.20 -22.61 9.37
C GLY A 114 -1.66 -22.11 10.70
N ASN A 115 -0.43 -22.48 11.04
CA ASN A 115 0.26 -22.00 12.23
C ASN A 115 1.67 -21.50 11.84
N LEU A 116 2.06 -20.35 12.39
CA LEU A 116 3.30 -19.64 12.07
C LEU A 116 4.53 -20.18 12.84
N ALA A 117 4.33 -21.17 13.70
CA ALA A 117 5.31 -21.72 14.64
C ALA A 117 5.97 -20.68 15.56
N SER A 118 5.30 -19.54 15.77
CA SER A 118 5.76 -18.43 16.61
C SER A 118 4.59 -17.74 17.29
N THR A 119 4.74 -17.41 18.56
CA THR A 119 3.78 -16.60 19.34
C THR A 119 3.94 -15.10 19.12
N THR A 120 5.07 -14.68 18.54
CA THR A 120 5.42 -13.29 18.24
C THR A 120 6.07 -13.22 16.85
N PRO A 121 5.31 -13.51 15.78
CA PRO A 121 5.81 -13.33 14.42
C PRO A 121 6.04 -11.84 14.14
N THR A 122 6.87 -11.53 13.14
CA THR A 122 6.85 -10.18 12.54
C THR A 122 5.47 -9.93 11.89
N PRO A 123 5.12 -8.66 11.59
CA PRO A 123 3.92 -8.37 10.82
C PRO A 123 3.83 -9.21 9.52
N ILE A 124 2.61 -9.63 9.18
CA ILE A 124 2.32 -10.31 7.91
C ILE A 124 2.35 -9.29 6.78
N VAL A 125 3.04 -9.62 5.71
CA VAL A 125 3.07 -8.87 4.46
C VAL A 125 2.32 -9.69 3.41
N ALA A 126 1.13 -9.24 2.99
CA ALA A 126 0.25 -10.00 2.09
C ALA A 126 0.24 -9.43 0.67
N SER A 127 0.04 -10.32 -0.30
CA SER A 127 -0.24 -10.00 -1.70
C SER A 127 -1.54 -9.21 -1.89
N PRO A 128 -1.69 -8.41 -2.97
CA PRO A 128 -2.92 -7.68 -3.30
C PRO A 128 -4.19 -8.54 -3.39
N ASP A 129 -4.04 -9.82 -3.78
CA ASP A 129 -5.16 -10.79 -3.86
C ASP A 129 -5.33 -11.59 -2.55
N GLY A 130 -4.46 -11.38 -1.57
CA GLY A 130 -4.43 -12.07 -0.29
C GLY A 130 -4.14 -13.57 -0.37
N ASN A 131 -3.70 -14.13 -1.51
CA ASN A 131 -3.48 -15.58 -1.64
C ASN A 131 -2.06 -16.03 -1.28
N SER A 132 -1.10 -15.12 -1.24
CA SER A 132 0.27 -15.33 -0.77
C SER A 132 0.67 -14.29 0.29
N TRP A 133 1.53 -14.67 1.22
CA TRP A 133 2.00 -13.78 2.29
C TRP A 133 3.40 -14.17 2.79
N LEU A 134 4.13 -13.19 3.33
CA LEU A 134 5.36 -13.38 4.09
C LEU A 134 5.12 -13.14 5.58
N TRP A 135 5.86 -13.87 6.42
CA TRP A 135 6.06 -13.57 7.83
C TRP A 135 7.49 -13.90 8.23
N GLY A 136 7.91 -13.49 9.42
CA GLY A 136 9.21 -13.82 9.96
C GLY A 136 9.18 -14.21 11.43
N THR A 137 10.26 -14.83 11.86
CA THR A 137 10.58 -15.13 13.27
C THR A 137 11.93 -14.51 13.63
N LEU A 138 12.11 -14.18 14.90
CA LEU A 138 13.39 -13.73 15.46
C LEU A 138 13.82 -14.72 16.55
N ASP A 139 15.07 -15.18 16.50
CA ASP A 139 15.65 -16.01 17.57
C ASP A 139 16.13 -15.15 18.76
N THR A 140 16.61 -15.80 19.83
CA THR A 140 17.13 -15.12 21.03
C THR A 140 18.40 -14.30 20.78
N ASN A 141 19.05 -14.47 19.62
CA ASN A 141 20.23 -13.72 19.19
C ASN A 141 19.86 -12.59 18.21
N GLY A 142 18.56 -12.38 17.95
CA GLY A 142 18.05 -11.40 17.01
C GLY A 142 18.13 -11.81 15.54
N LYS A 143 18.48 -13.06 15.22
CA LYS A 143 18.53 -13.56 13.84
C LYS A 143 17.12 -13.76 13.29
N GLY A 144 16.89 -13.21 12.10
CA GLY A 144 15.65 -13.37 11.36
C GLY A 144 15.58 -14.68 10.58
N THR A 145 14.37 -15.21 10.41
CA THR A 145 14.03 -16.15 9.34
C THR A 145 12.74 -15.69 8.69
N VAL A 146 12.71 -15.55 7.37
CA VAL A 146 11.51 -15.20 6.60
C VAL A 146 10.92 -16.45 5.98
N TYR A 147 9.60 -16.55 6.02
CA TYR A 147 8.82 -17.64 5.45
C TYR A 147 7.81 -17.08 4.45
N ALA A 148 7.52 -17.87 3.40
CA ALA A 148 6.42 -17.64 2.48
C ALA A 148 5.32 -18.67 2.69
N GLY A 149 4.08 -18.21 2.63
CA GLY A 149 2.87 -19.02 2.62
C GLY A 149 2.01 -18.67 1.43
N THR A 150 1.29 -19.67 0.92
CA THR A 150 0.33 -19.53 -0.18
C THR A 150 -0.88 -20.40 0.15
N LYS A 151 -2.09 -19.94 -0.20
CA LYS A 151 -3.34 -20.68 0.05
C LYS A 151 -3.23 -22.12 -0.49
N GLY A 152 -3.42 -23.11 0.38
CA GLY A 152 -3.41 -24.53 0.02
C GLY A 152 -2.02 -25.15 -0.19
N ALA A 153 -0.94 -24.42 0.08
CA ALA A 153 0.43 -24.92 0.02
C ALA A 153 1.10 -24.91 1.42
N SER A 154 2.07 -25.78 1.63
CA SER A 154 2.88 -25.76 2.85
C SER A 154 3.76 -24.50 2.92
N PRO A 155 3.94 -23.91 4.12
CA PRO A 155 4.99 -22.93 4.39
C PRO A 155 6.38 -23.37 3.89
N ARG A 156 7.17 -22.39 3.43
CA ARG A 156 8.60 -22.59 3.10
C ARG A 156 9.44 -21.44 3.64
N VAL A 157 10.69 -21.72 4.01
CA VAL A 157 11.68 -20.68 4.28
C VAL A 157 12.02 -19.98 2.97
N VAL A 158 12.13 -18.65 3.01
CA VAL A 158 12.62 -17.81 1.92
C VAL A 158 14.07 -17.42 2.18
N ASP A 159 14.34 -16.83 3.35
CA ASP A 159 15.68 -16.36 3.74
C ASP A 159 15.92 -16.49 5.24
N GLN A 160 17.19 -16.45 5.66
CA GLN A 160 17.62 -16.51 7.05
C GLN A 160 18.88 -15.67 7.31
N SER A 161 18.90 -14.95 8.44
CA SER A 161 20.04 -14.13 8.88
C SER A 161 21.35 -14.92 8.99
N THR A 162 22.26 -14.64 8.07
CA THR A 162 23.66 -15.08 8.11
C THR A 162 24.44 -14.29 9.18
N GLU A 163 24.24 -12.98 9.22
CA GLU A 163 24.88 -12.03 10.15
C GLU A 163 24.18 -11.96 11.53
N THR A 164 24.85 -11.33 12.52
CA THR A 164 24.29 -11.07 13.87
C THR A 164 23.84 -9.63 14.07
N ALA A 165 24.38 -8.67 13.31
CA ALA A 165 24.01 -7.26 13.41
C ALA A 165 22.69 -6.94 12.66
N ARG A 166 22.26 -7.81 11.74
CA ARG A 166 21.10 -7.62 10.86
C ARG A 166 20.14 -8.80 10.90
N ALA A 167 18.86 -8.48 11.06
CA ALA A 167 17.76 -9.41 10.97
C ALA A 167 17.13 -9.34 9.57
N VAL A 168 17.00 -10.48 8.89
CA VAL A 168 16.15 -10.54 7.71
C VAL A 168 14.67 -10.58 8.13
N ARG A 169 13.84 -9.70 7.55
CA ARG A 169 12.42 -9.55 7.93
C ARG A 169 11.55 -9.28 6.69
N PRO A 170 10.26 -9.67 6.69
CA PRO A 170 9.31 -9.13 5.71
C PRO A 170 9.20 -7.62 5.89
N TYR A 171 9.27 -6.86 4.79
CA TYR A 171 9.18 -5.40 4.84
C TYR A 171 7.83 -4.89 4.30
N SER A 172 7.56 -5.09 3.01
CA SER A 172 6.35 -4.63 2.35
C SER A 172 6.00 -5.48 1.13
N TRP A 173 4.75 -5.41 0.68
CA TRP A 173 4.39 -5.86 -0.65
C TRP A 173 4.40 -4.61 -1.54
N THR A 174 5.33 -4.61 -2.50
CA THR A 174 5.51 -3.51 -3.44
C THR A 174 4.77 -3.82 -4.74
N GLN A 175 4.66 -2.84 -5.64
CA GLN A 175 4.08 -3.05 -6.97
C GLN A 175 4.88 -4.06 -7.82
N ARG A 176 6.12 -4.41 -7.42
CA ARG A 176 6.95 -5.43 -8.07
C ARG A 176 7.04 -6.75 -7.30
N GLY A 177 6.25 -6.90 -6.24
CA GLY A 177 6.19 -8.11 -5.40
C GLY A 177 6.69 -7.89 -3.97
N PRO A 178 6.77 -8.97 -3.18
CA PRO A 178 7.17 -8.91 -1.79
C PRO A 178 8.65 -8.54 -1.63
N ALA A 179 8.93 -7.65 -0.68
CA ALA A 179 10.25 -7.20 -0.30
C ALA A 179 10.61 -7.68 1.11
N ILE A 180 11.87 -8.04 1.30
CA ILE A 180 12.49 -8.33 2.61
C ILE A 180 13.57 -7.31 2.91
N GLU A 181 13.69 -6.89 4.17
CA GLU A 181 14.78 -6.01 4.63
C GLU A 181 15.84 -6.79 5.39
N HIS A 182 17.09 -6.32 5.31
CA HIS A 182 18.20 -6.70 6.18
C HIS A 182 18.44 -5.62 7.24
N GLY A 183 17.38 -5.34 8.01
CA GLY A 183 17.34 -4.27 9.00
C GLY A 183 18.18 -4.55 10.25
N ALA A 184 18.63 -3.51 10.95
CA ALA A 184 19.50 -3.70 12.11
C ALA A 184 18.75 -4.30 13.32
N VAL A 185 19.46 -5.11 14.10
CA VAL A 185 18.95 -5.67 15.37
C VAL A 185 19.00 -4.60 16.46
N GLY A 186 17.99 -4.57 17.34
CA GLY A 186 17.97 -3.70 18.52
C GLY A 186 17.54 -2.25 18.29
N ILE A 187 17.06 -1.89 17.08
CA ILE A 187 16.38 -0.60 16.87
C ILE A 187 15.10 -0.55 17.71
N GLY A 188 14.95 0.52 18.48
CA GLY A 188 13.79 0.79 19.32
C GLY A 188 13.73 2.27 19.72
N GLY A 189 12.72 2.62 20.52
CA GLY A 189 12.45 4.00 20.92
C GLY A 189 11.24 4.59 20.18
N TYR A 190 11.25 5.90 19.94
CA TYR A 190 10.12 6.63 19.38
C TYR A 190 10.12 6.57 17.84
N ILE A 191 9.62 5.46 17.29
CA ILE A 191 9.53 5.23 15.85
C ILE A 191 8.19 5.78 15.33
N LEU A 192 8.26 6.79 14.47
CA LEU A 192 7.07 7.35 13.81
C LEU A 192 6.71 6.57 12.56
N PHE A 193 7.68 6.33 11.68
CA PHE A 193 7.46 5.67 10.39
C PHE A 193 8.31 4.40 10.27
N TYR A 194 7.82 3.42 9.51
CA TYR A 194 8.53 2.16 9.30
C TYR A 194 9.19 2.15 7.92
N THR A 195 10.35 2.79 7.82
CA THR A 195 11.29 2.60 6.70
C THR A 195 12.14 1.37 6.94
N ALA A 196 12.61 0.75 5.86
CA ALA A 196 13.61 -0.31 5.98
C ALA A 196 14.95 0.28 6.42
N THR A 197 15.63 -0.39 7.35
CA THR A 197 16.84 0.16 8.01
C THR A 197 18.15 -0.43 7.47
N GLY A 198 18.06 -1.15 6.37
CA GLY A 198 19.18 -1.77 5.66
C GLY A 198 18.78 -2.18 4.24
N PRO A 199 19.65 -2.91 3.53
CA PRO A 199 19.41 -3.36 2.18
C PRO A 199 18.10 -4.13 2.01
N ILE A 200 17.51 -4.01 0.83
CA ILE A 200 16.29 -4.72 0.42
C ILE A 200 16.63 -5.80 -0.61
N ASP A 201 16.00 -6.96 -0.47
CA ASP A 201 15.83 -7.89 -1.58
C ASP A 201 14.36 -8.04 -1.98
N LEU A 202 14.13 -8.32 -3.26
CA LEU A 202 12.84 -8.73 -3.80
C LEU A 202 12.76 -10.26 -3.82
N VAL A 203 11.58 -10.78 -3.47
CA VAL A 203 11.29 -12.21 -3.44
C VAL A 203 10.33 -12.54 -4.58
N ASP A 204 10.66 -13.52 -5.43
CA ASP A 204 9.69 -14.12 -6.33
C ASP A 204 8.74 -15.04 -5.52
N PRO A 205 7.43 -14.73 -5.42
CA PRO A 205 6.50 -15.55 -4.67
C PRO A 205 6.24 -16.93 -5.30
N ALA A 206 6.58 -17.14 -6.57
CA ALA A 206 6.46 -18.44 -7.23
C ALA A 206 7.68 -19.34 -6.96
N SER A 207 8.89 -18.89 -7.30
CA SER A 207 10.12 -19.70 -7.17
C SER A 207 10.83 -19.60 -5.83
N ALA A 208 10.48 -18.61 -4.99
CA ALA A 208 11.26 -18.19 -3.81
C ALA A 208 12.64 -17.59 -4.12
N SER A 209 12.98 -17.31 -5.38
CA SER A 209 14.25 -16.67 -5.72
C SER A 209 14.34 -15.27 -5.13
N ILE A 210 15.49 -14.93 -4.57
CA ILE A 210 15.79 -13.63 -3.98
C ILE A 210 16.65 -12.82 -4.96
N THR A 211 16.39 -11.52 -5.11
CA THR A 211 17.21 -10.61 -5.93
C THR A 211 17.37 -9.27 -5.23
N SER A 212 18.61 -8.86 -4.97
CA SER A 212 18.89 -7.60 -4.29
C SER A 212 18.47 -6.37 -5.07
N LEU A 213 17.83 -5.43 -4.36
CA LEU A 213 17.37 -4.17 -4.90
C LEU A 213 18.49 -3.13 -4.80
N ASN A 214 19.09 -2.83 -5.95
CA ASN A 214 20.16 -1.83 -6.06
C ASN A 214 19.73 -0.46 -5.52
N GLY A 215 20.68 0.24 -4.89
CA GLY A 215 20.50 1.60 -4.36
C GLY A 215 19.95 1.68 -2.93
N THR A 216 19.62 0.56 -2.28
CA THR A 216 19.01 0.56 -0.92
C THR A 216 20.00 0.53 0.25
N THR A 217 21.31 0.52 0.00
CA THR A 217 22.32 0.40 1.07
C THR A 217 22.52 1.69 1.87
N ASP A 218 22.49 2.85 1.19
CA ASP A 218 22.84 4.16 1.76
C ASP A 218 21.60 5.03 2.05
N CYS A 219 20.44 4.41 2.13
CA CYS A 219 19.16 5.07 2.38
C CYS A 219 18.20 4.14 3.13
N SER A 220 17.21 4.75 3.78
CA SER A 220 16.09 4.02 4.34
C SER A 220 15.03 3.84 3.25
N PHE A 221 14.89 2.63 2.73
CA PHE A 221 13.92 2.31 1.67
C PHE A 221 12.47 2.41 2.18
N SER A 222 11.55 2.79 1.30
CA SER A 222 10.12 2.89 1.60
C SER A 222 9.24 2.12 0.60
N ASP A 223 9.44 2.28 -0.72
CA ASP A 223 8.60 1.62 -1.72
C ASP A 223 9.26 1.48 -3.10
N LEU A 224 8.69 0.64 -3.97
CA LEU A 224 9.13 0.32 -5.31
C LEU A 224 7.95 0.27 -6.30
N ALA A 225 7.95 1.19 -7.27
CA ALA A 225 6.96 1.26 -8.34
C ALA A 225 7.11 0.14 -9.37
N THR A 226 6.02 -0.12 -10.12
CA THR A 226 5.96 -1.09 -11.23
C THR A 226 7.08 -0.89 -12.27
N ASN A 227 7.42 0.36 -12.57
CA ASN A 227 8.49 0.72 -13.52
C ASN A 227 9.92 0.53 -12.96
N GLY A 228 10.06 0.05 -11.72
CA GLY A 228 11.33 -0.16 -11.04
C GLY A 228 11.94 1.10 -10.42
N MET A 229 11.21 2.22 -10.36
CA MET A 229 11.62 3.38 -9.58
C MET A 229 11.45 3.10 -8.08
N ASN A 230 12.50 3.31 -7.28
CA ASN A 230 12.43 3.20 -5.83
C ASN A 230 12.22 4.57 -5.17
N ALA A 231 11.65 4.57 -3.97
CA ALA A 231 11.50 5.73 -3.11
C ALA A 231 12.22 5.46 -1.78
N CYS A 232 13.12 6.36 -1.39
CA CYS A 232 13.94 6.19 -0.19
C CYS A 232 14.40 7.52 0.42
N PHE A 233 14.78 7.49 1.70
CA PHE A 233 15.29 8.64 2.43
C PHE A 233 16.80 8.47 2.67
N PRO A 234 17.69 9.25 2.03
CA PRO A 234 19.14 9.02 2.09
C PRO A 234 19.73 9.26 3.48
N HIS A 235 20.60 8.35 3.93
CA HIS A 235 21.24 8.47 5.24
C HIS A 235 22.11 9.75 5.31
N GLY A 236 21.97 10.51 6.40
CA GLY A 236 22.71 11.75 6.63
C GLY A 236 22.28 12.94 5.77
N LYS A 237 21.21 12.83 4.97
CA LYS A 237 20.61 13.94 4.21
C LYS A 237 19.16 14.13 4.61
N GLY A 238 18.96 14.60 5.85
CA GLY A 238 17.62 14.84 6.40
C GLY A 238 16.76 15.71 5.48
N HIS A 239 15.45 15.48 5.53
CA HIS A 239 14.44 16.19 4.73
C HIS A 239 14.63 15.99 3.21
N THR A 240 15.15 14.84 2.79
CA THR A 240 15.32 14.51 1.36
C THR A 240 14.63 13.19 1.01
N LEU A 241 13.75 13.22 0.00
CA LEU A 241 13.29 12.03 -0.68
C LEU A 241 14.12 11.83 -1.96
N SER A 242 14.72 10.66 -2.13
CA SER A 242 15.32 10.25 -3.40
C SER A 242 14.39 9.31 -4.15
N LEU A 243 14.13 9.65 -5.41
CA LEU A 243 13.46 8.80 -6.38
C LEU A 243 14.50 8.28 -7.36
N MET A 244 14.86 7.00 -7.30
CA MET A 244 15.88 6.43 -8.21
C MET A 244 15.20 5.55 -9.25
N ALA A 245 15.30 5.94 -10.52
CA ALA A 245 14.79 5.15 -11.63
C ALA A 245 15.62 3.85 -11.80
N ALA A 246 15.02 2.82 -12.41
CA ALA A 246 15.70 1.53 -12.64
C ALA A 246 17.03 1.64 -13.42
N GLY A 247 17.22 2.70 -14.21
CA GLY A 247 18.48 3.01 -14.91
C GLY A 247 19.53 3.74 -14.07
N GLY A 248 19.32 3.95 -12.76
CA GLY A 248 20.25 4.60 -11.85
C GLY A 248 20.19 6.15 -11.80
N GLN A 249 19.34 6.78 -12.61
CA GLN A 249 19.09 8.22 -12.49
C GLN A 249 18.35 8.53 -11.18
N VAL A 250 18.84 9.50 -10.42
CA VAL A 250 18.25 9.91 -9.13
C VAL A 250 17.67 11.32 -9.24
N THR A 251 16.39 11.47 -8.89
CA THR A 251 15.75 12.75 -8.62
C THR A 251 15.72 12.97 -7.10
N SER A 252 16.43 14.00 -6.63
CA SER A 252 16.44 14.40 -5.22
C SER A 252 15.39 15.48 -4.97
N VAL A 253 14.46 15.20 -4.07
CA VAL A 253 13.34 16.09 -3.71
C VAL A 253 13.57 16.61 -2.30
N ALA A 254 13.74 17.93 -2.18
CA ALA A 254 13.91 18.61 -0.90
C ALA A 254 12.54 18.80 -0.22
N LEU A 255 12.32 18.09 0.88
CA LEU A 255 11.09 18.15 1.67
C LEU A 255 11.09 19.38 2.58
N PRO A 256 9.91 20.00 2.86
CA PRO A 256 9.84 21.14 3.78
C PRO A 256 10.25 20.75 5.21
N ALA A 257 11.41 21.23 5.67
CA ALA A 257 12.01 20.83 6.95
C ALA A 257 11.16 21.15 8.20
N ASP A 258 10.26 22.14 8.10
CA ASP A 258 9.28 22.51 9.13
C ASP A 258 8.15 21.46 9.30
N ARG A 259 7.94 20.62 8.29
CA ARG A 259 6.89 19.59 8.22
C ARG A 259 7.44 18.17 8.20
N PHE A 260 8.70 18.00 7.77
CA PHE A 260 9.39 16.72 7.61
C PHE A 260 10.68 16.66 8.45
N ALA A 261 10.65 17.16 9.70
CA ALA A 261 11.77 17.03 10.63
C ALA A 261 12.12 15.55 10.95
N VAL A 262 11.11 14.67 10.88
CA VAL A 262 11.26 13.22 10.77
C VAL A 262 10.46 12.76 9.55
N GLU A 263 11.15 12.38 8.48
CA GLU A 263 10.59 11.67 7.33
C GLU A 263 10.47 10.15 7.54
N GLY A 264 9.67 9.46 6.73
CA GLY A 264 9.75 7.99 6.66
C GLY A 264 8.57 7.22 6.05
N ALA A 265 7.61 7.87 5.41
CA ALA A 265 6.65 7.18 4.55
C ALA A 265 6.72 7.78 3.14
N ALA A 266 6.87 6.93 2.13
CA ALA A 266 6.84 7.29 0.72
C ALA A 266 6.27 6.11 -0.08
N TYR A 267 5.07 6.24 -0.65
CA TYR A 267 4.39 5.15 -1.36
C TYR A 267 3.94 5.59 -2.76
N PHE A 268 4.23 4.78 -3.78
CA PHE A 268 3.89 5.09 -5.15
C PHE A 268 2.39 4.91 -5.42
N SER A 269 1.82 5.90 -6.11
CA SER A 269 0.52 5.79 -6.76
C SER A 269 0.45 4.56 -7.69
N PRO A 270 -0.75 3.98 -7.93
CA PRO A 270 -0.88 2.76 -8.75
C PRO A 270 -0.37 2.89 -10.19
N ASN A 271 -0.28 4.11 -10.73
CA ASN A 271 0.29 4.40 -12.06
C ASN A 271 1.76 4.88 -12.01
N GLY A 272 2.32 5.13 -10.82
CA GLY A 272 3.69 5.59 -10.62
C GLY A 272 3.96 7.06 -10.99
N ASP A 273 2.94 7.89 -11.22
CA ASP A 273 3.13 9.31 -11.55
C ASP A 273 3.38 10.20 -10.32
N GLN A 274 2.97 9.72 -9.15
CA GLN A 274 3.07 10.40 -7.87
C GLN A 274 3.54 9.47 -6.75
N VAL A 275 4.15 10.08 -5.73
CA VAL A 275 4.47 9.47 -4.43
C VAL A 275 3.76 10.27 -3.35
N ILE A 276 3.01 9.58 -2.47
CA ILE A 276 2.53 10.18 -1.23
C ILE A 276 3.64 10.09 -0.18
N VAL A 277 4.01 11.22 0.41
CA VAL A 277 5.14 11.34 1.35
C VAL A 277 4.65 11.80 2.71
N GLY A 278 4.92 11.00 3.74
CA GLY A 278 4.60 11.28 5.14
C GLY A 278 5.82 11.72 5.94
N GLY A 279 5.63 12.73 6.78
CA GLY A 279 6.61 13.25 7.72
C GLY A 279 5.97 13.74 9.02
N ALA A 280 6.80 14.18 9.96
CA ALA A 280 6.38 14.74 11.23
C ALA A 280 7.37 15.77 11.78
N THR A 281 6.93 16.51 12.80
CA THR A 281 7.68 17.57 13.48
C THR A 281 8.81 17.10 14.40
N GLY A 282 8.85 15.83 14.83
CA GLY A 282 9.82 15.36 15.82
C GLY A 282 9.59 15.95 17.22
N ALA A 283 8.39 16.45 17.50
CA ALA A 283 8.01 17.10 18.76
C ALA A 283 7.77 16.12 19.93
N GLY A 284 7.75 14.82 19.67
CA GLY A 284 7.54 13.77 20.65
C GLY A 284 6.06 13.42 20.91
N ALA A 285 5.84 12.32 21.61
CA ALA A 285 4.52 11.74 21.86
C ALA A 285 3.51 12.75 22.44
N GLY A 286 2.31 12.81 21.86
CA GLY A 286 1.25 13.76 22.23
C GLY A 286 1.41 15.16 21.60
N ASN A 287 2.61 15.51 21.13
CA ASN A 287 2.92 16.82 20.53
C ASN A 287 3.15 16.76 19.01
N GLU A 288 3.27 15.56 18.43
CA GLU A 288 3.53 15.43 16.99
C GLU A 288 2.43 16.01 16.11
N ARG A 289 2.89 16.76 15.11
CA ARG A 289 2.13 17.19 13.95
C ARG A 289 2.68 16.43 12.75
N PHE A 290 1.82 15.63 12.13
CA PHE A 290 2.15 14.89 10.92
C PHE A 290 1.95 15.77 9.69
N ALA A 291 2.66 15.46 8.62
CA ALA A 291 2.48 16.08 7.32
C ALA A 291 2.37 14.99 6.25
N THR A 292 1.55 15.27 5.24
CA THR A 292 1.42 14.45 4.05
C THR A 292 1.43 15.34 2.83
N ASP A 293 2.34 15.06 1.90
CA ASP A 293 2.49 15.77 0.63
C ASP A 293 2.45 14.78 -0.55
N LEU A 294 2.11 15.29 -1.72
CA LEU A 294 2.20 14.60 -3.00
C LEU A 294 3.42 15.10 -3.76
N VAL A 295 4.26 14.17 -4.22
CA VAL A 295 5.44 14.45 -5.04
C VAL A 295 5.26 13.83 -6.41
N LYS A 296 5.36 14.63 -7.49
CA LYS A 296 5.34 14.08 -8.85
C LYS A 296 6.67 13.42 -9.19
N THR A 297 6.64 12.22 -9.76
CA THR A 297 7.84 11.46 -10.10
C THR A 297 8.60 12.03 -11.30
N SER A 298 7.93 12.82 -12.15
CA SER A 298 8.51 13.42 -13.36
C SER A 298 9.49 14.58 -13.10
N ASP A 299 9.24 15.38 -12.06
CA ASP A 299 9.97 16.64 -11.80
C ASP A 299 10.26 16.90 -10.31
N GLY A 300 9.77 16.05 -9.40
CA GLY A 300 9.92 16.24 -7.95
C GLY A 300 9.06 17.38 -7.38
N SER A 301 8.11 17.94 -8.13
CA SER A 301 7.25 19.01 -7.64
C SER A 301 6.33 18.53 -6.51
N ILE A 302 6.26 19.33 -5.44
CA ILE A 302 5.54 19.02 -4.21
C ILE A 302 4.21 19.77 -4.17
N THR A 303 3.13 19.07 -3.83
CA THR A 303 1.80 19.62 -3.56
C THR A 303 1.33 19.15 -2.19
N PRO A 304 1.09 20.03 -1.21
CA PRO A 304 0.53 19.63 0.08
C PRO A 304 -0.84 18.97 -0.07
N LEU A 305 -1.12 17.93 0.74
CA LEU A 305 -2.45 17.32 0.77
C LEU A 305 -3.48 18.32 1.33
N SER A 306 -4.73 18.23 0.88
CA SER A 306 -5.82 19.13 1.33
C SER A 306 -6.23 18.96 2.80
N LEU A 307 -5.64 18.01 3.52
CA LEU A 307 -5.89 17.73 4.93
C LEU A 307 -4.58 17.75 5.72
N ASP A 308 -4.41 18.76 6.58
CA ASP A 308 -3.24 18.91 7.45
C ASP A 308 -3.21 17.89 8.61
N ASN A 309 -2.05 17.79 9.26
CA ASN A 309 -1.83 17.03 10.49
C ASN A 309 -2.11 15.52 10.36
N VAL A 310 -2.05 14.94 9.15
CA VAL A 310 -2.23 13.51 8.89
C VAL A 310 -0.93 12.90 8.36
N ARG A 311 -0.87 11.57 8.40
CA ARG A 311 0.13 10.74 7.72
C ARG A 311 -0.57 9.79 6.74
N PRO A 312 0.11 9.30 5.69
CA PRO A 312 -0.43 8.24 4.85
C PRO A 312 -0.67 6.95 5.66
N ALA A 313 -1.63 6.15 5.21
CA ALA A 313 -1.64 4.70 5.39
C ALA A 313 -0.34 4.06 4.85
N ASN A 314 -0.05 2.81 5.20
CA ASN A 314 1.23 2.18 4.88
C ASN A 314 1.16 1.36 3.58
N GLY A 315 2.14 1.51 2.67
CA GLY A 315 2.29 0.66 1.49
C GLY A 315 1.28 0.94 0.36
N GLU A 316 1.12 -0.03 -0.53
CA GLU A 316 0.34 0.11 -1.78
C GLU A 316 -1.13 0.53 -1.54
N TRP A 317 -1.75 0.04 -0.47
CA TRP A 317 -3.15 0.34 -0.12
C TRP A 317 -3.35 1.71 0.54
N ALA A 318 -2.28 2.52 0.68
CA ALA A 318 -2.42 3.96 0.93
C ALA A 318 -3.19 4.67 -0.19
N TRP A 319 -3.15 4.11 -1.40
CA TRP A 319 -3.88 4.57 -2.57
C TRP A 319 -5.09 3.69 -2.86
N MET A 320 -6.20 4.33 -3.20
CA MET A 320 -7.36 3.71 -3.82
C MET A 320 -7.21 3.70 -5.36
N PRO A 321 -7.90 2.79 -6.08
CA PRO A 321 -7.79 2.71 -7.54
C PRO A 321 -8.23 3.96 -8.33
N ASP A 322 -8.98 4.87 -7.70
CA ASP A 322 -9.43 6.15 -8.26
C ASP A 322 -8.44 7.31 -8.00
N GLY A 323 -7.31 7.05 -7.33
CA GLY A 323 -6.35 8.06 -6.90
C GLY A 323 -6.70 8.74 -5.57
N SER A 324 -7.77 8.31 -4.89
CA SER A 324 -8.06 8.75 -3.53
C SER A 324 -7.06 8.15 -2.53
N LEU A 325 -6.83 8.84 -1.40
CA LEU A 325 -5.77 8.55 -0.44
C LEU A 325 -6.32 8.23 0.94
N ILE A 326 -5.92 7.10 1.50
CA ILE A 326 -6.21 6.76 2.90
C ILE A 326 -5.15 7.43 3.78
N VAL A 327 -5.61 8.28 4.69
CA VAL A 327 -4.74 9.01 5.63
C VAL A 327 -5.31 8.96 7.04
N TYR A 328 -4.44 9.02 8.05
CA TYR A 328 -4.87 8.89 9.44
C TYR A 328 -4.07 9.76 10.39
N ARG A 329 -4.58 9.86 11.62
CA ARG A 329 -3.90 10.39 12.80
C ARG A 329 -3.85 9.29 13.84
N PRO A 330 -2.65 8.84 14.27
CA PRO A 330 -2.54 7.90 15.37
C PRO A 330 -3.02 8.56 16.67
N GLN A 331 -3.33 7.73 17.68
CA GLN A 331 -3.85 8.17 18.98
C GLN A 331 -2.98 9.22 19.70
N VAL A 332 -1.68 9.27 19.38
CA VAL A 332 -0.69 10.19 19.97
C VAL A 332 -0.46 11.48 19.18
N ALA A 333 -1.25 11.75 18.12
CA ALA A 333 -1.16 12.98 17.34
C ALA A 333 -1.74 14.19 18.09
N ALA A 334 -1.06 15.35 18.03
CA ALA A 334 -1.48 16.56 18.72
C ALA A 334 -2.87 17.08 18.27
N ALA A 335 -3.24 16.82 17.01
CA ALA A 335 -4.53 17.20 16.43
C ALA A 335 -5.66 16.17 16.67
N GLY A 336 -5.45 15.21 17.57
CA GLY A 336 -6.38 14.11 17.88
C GLY A 336 -6.43 13.02 16.80
N PRO A 337 -6.94 11.83 17.12
CA PRO A 337 -7.00 10.69 16.21
C PRO A 337 -8.07 10.82 15.12
N GLY A 338 -7.99 9.92 14.13
CA GLY A 338 -9.03 9.72 13.12
C GLY A 338 -8.50 9.08 11.84
N VAL A 339 -9.41 8.66 10.97
CA VAL A 339 -9.07 8.11 9.64
C VAL A 339 -9.96 8.79 8.59
N TRP A 340 -9.36 9.15 7.46
CA TRP A 340 -10.00 9.87 6.37
C TRP A 340 -9.62 9.27 5.01
N LEU A 341 -10.51 9.48 4.03
CA LEU A 341 -10.22 9.36 2.62
C LEU A 341 -10.11 10.78 2.03
N VAL A 342 -9.03 11.06 1.29
CA VAL A 342 -8.85 12.32 0.57
C VAL A 342 -8.86 12.04 -0.92
N GLY A 343 -9.90 12.49 -1.62
CA GLY A 343 -10.05 12.30 -3.05
C GLY A 343 -9.11 13.18 -3.88
N PRO A 344 -8.88 12.86 -5.17
CA PRO A 344 -7.94 13.58 -6.04
C PRO A 344 -8.33 15.05 -6.31
N SER A 345 -9.60 15.42 -6.08
CA SER A 345 -10.08 16.81 -6.08
C SER A 345 -9.82 17.58 -4.78
N GLY A 346 -9.16 16.95 -3.79
CA GLY A 346 -8.99 17.47 -2.43
C GLY A 346 -10.19 17.27 -1.52
N THR A 347 -11.25 16.59 -1.97
CA THR A 347 -12.44 16.28 -1.16
C THR A 347 -12.08 15.37 0.02
N VAL A 348 -12.51 15.72 1.24
CA VAL A 348 -12.18 14.96 2.47
C VAL A 348 -13.41 14.27 3.04
N THR A 349 -13.36 12.94 3.12
CA THR A 349 -14.39 12.09 3.75
C THR A 349 -13.84 11.51 5.05
N LYS A 350 -14.55 11.65 6.17
CA LYS A 350 -14.16 11.01 7.43
C LYS A 350 -14.66 9.56 7.46
N LEU A 351 -13.75 8.62 7.70
CA LEU A 351 -14.05 7.19 7.76
C LEU A 351 -14.23 6.69 9.19
N ALA A 352 -13.39 7.15 10.12
CA ALA A 352 -13.47 6.77 11.54
C ALA A 352 -13.04 7.91 12.47
N ALA A 353 -13.50 7.83 13.73
CA ALA A 353 -13.11 8.77 14.79
C ALA A 353 -11.73 8.47 15.40
N ALA A 354 -11.27 7.23 15.32
CA ALA A 354 -9.96 6.76 15.78
C ALA A 354 -9.61 5.43 15.09
N GLY A 355 -8.51 4.82 15.50
CA GLY A 355 -8.00 3.57 14.94
C GLY A 355 -6.95 3.77 13.85
N GLU A 356 -6.39 2.67 13.37
CA GLU A 356 -5.37 2.64 12.33
C GLU A 356 -5.91 1.86 11.12
N PRO A 357 -5.84 2.40 9.89
CA PRO A 357 -6.17 1.61 8.71
C PRO A 357 -5.12 0.49 8.56
N ILE A 358 -5.56 -0.73 8.22
CA ILE A 358 -4.68 -1.90 8.06
C ILE A 358 -4.73 -2.51 6.65
N GLY A 359 -5.56 -1.96 5.77
CA GLY A 359 -5.70 -2.46 4.41
C GLY A 359 -7.09 -2.23 3.81
N VAL A 360 -7.29 -2.83 2.63
CA VAL A 360 -8.50 -2.67 1.83
C VAL A 360 -8.96 -4.06 1.37
N LEU A 361 -10.25 -4.34 1.57
CA LEU A 361 -10.89 -5.54 1.03
C LEU A 361 -11.48 -5.26 -0.34
N THR A 362 -11.31 -6.23 -1.23
CA THR A 362 -11.87 -6.28 -2.58
C THR A 362 -12.61 -7.61 -2.78
N GLY A 363 -13.85 -7.54 -3.26
CA GLY A 363 -14.75 -8.69 -3.43
C GLY A 363 -16.21 -8.28 -3.44
#